data_AF-A0A088F1V3-F1
#
_entry.id   AF-A0A088F1V3-F1
#
_cell.length_a   1.000
_cell.length_b   1.000
_cell.length_c   1.000
_cell.angle_alpha   90.00
_cell.angle_beta   90.00
_cell.angle_gamma   90.00
#
_symmetry.space_group_name_H-M   'P 1'
#
loop_
_entity.id
_entity.type
_entity.pdbx_description
1 polymer ?
#
loop_
_entity_poly.entity_id
_entity_poly.type
_entity_poly.pdbx_seq_one_letter_code
_entity_poly.pdbx_strand_id
1 'polypeptide(L)'
;MGSGSNWLAIHLSAFLGFLYLHSITETSKIPSILILDQPSQVYFPKIYRQLDDSTENDKQITDDNIVQVKNIFKVISDEINTIEKKCNYKPQVIVLEHADEEEFSQFIRYRWSKEGKKLI
;
A
#
# COMPACT_ATOMS: atom_id res chain seq x y z
N MET A 1 -4.63 -18.34 13.19
CA MET A 1 -3.35 -17.63 12.90
C MET A 1 -2.89 -17.85 11.44
N GLY A 2 -3.82 -17.92 10.46
CA GLY A 2 -3.49 -18.34 9.08
C GLY A 2 -4.37 -17.69 8.02
N SER A 3 -4.67 -16.40 8.14
CA SER A 3 -5.30 -15.63 7.06
C SER A 3 -4.22 -14.91 6.25
N GLY A 4 -4.48 -14.67 4.95
CA GLY A 4 -3.59 -13.88 4.11
C GLY A 4 -3.31 -12.49 4.70
N SER A 5 -4.26 -11.91 5.45
CA SER A 5 -4.09 -10.61 6.11
C SER A 5 -3.00 -10.62 7.18
N ASN A 6 -2.86 -11.72 7.94
CA ASN A 6 -1.78 -11.86 8.93
C ASN A 6 -0.41 -12.00 8.25
N TRP A 7 -0.37 -12.74 7.13
CA TRP A 7 0.85 -12.86 6.33
C TRP A 7 1.29 -11.48 5.81
N LEU A 8 0.37 -10.70 5.25
CA LEU A 8 0.66 -9.35 4.78
C LEU A 8 1.15 -8.44 5.91
N ALA A 9 0.50 -8.46 7.07
CA ALA A 9 0.89 -7.63 8.21
C ALA A 9 2.33 -7.92 8.66
N ILE A 10 2.72 -9.19 8.71
CA ILE A 10 4.09 -9.59 9.08
C ILE A 10 5.10 -9.11 8.04
N HIS A 11 4.84 -9.31 6.75
CA HIS A 11 5.76 -8.92 5.69
C HIS A 11 5.90 -7.40 5.60
N LEU A 12 4.78 -6.67 5.66
CA LEU A 12 4.78 -5.21 5.65
C LEU A 12 5.56 -4.66 6.85
N SER A 13 5.32 -5.19 8.05
CA SER A 13 6.05 -4.78 9.26
C SER A 13 7.54 -5.05 9.15
N ALA A 14 7.93 -6.22 8.60
CA ALA A 14 9.33 -6.56 8.41
C ALA A 14 10.03 -5.62 7.42
N PHE A 15 9.41 -5.35 6.26
CA PHE A 15 9.98 -4.46 5.25
C PHE A 15 10.07 -3.01 5.71
N LEU A 16 9.06 -2.52 6.42
CA LEU A 16 9.09 -1.19 7.03
C LEU A 16 10.16 -1.10 8.13
N GLY A 17 10.31 -2.15 8.95
CA GLY A 17 11.38 -2.23 9.94
C GLY A 17 12.78 -2.21 9.31
N PHE A 18 12.96 -2.90 8.19
CA PHE A 18 14.21 -2.81 7.42
C PHE A 18 14.39 -1.40 6.83
N LEU A 19 13.37 -0.81 6.23
CA LEU A 19 13.44 0.55 5.70
C LEU A 19 13.87 1.54 6.78
N TYR A 20 13.28 1.44 7.97
CA TYR A 20 13.65 2.22 9.14
C TYR A 20 15.13 2.03 9.48
N LEU A 21 15.55 0.78 9.71
CA LEU A 21 16.91 0.45 10.15
C LEU A 21 17.96 0.99 9.17
N HIS A 22 17.76 0.77 7.87
CA HIS A 22 18.70 1.26 6.85
C HIS A 22 18.70 2.79 6.74
N SER A 23 17.55 3.44 6.97
CA SER A 23 17.43 4.91 6.89
C SER A 23 18.03 5.64 8.09
N ILE A 24 17.99 5.05 9.28
CA ILE A 24 18.53 5.69 10.49
C ILE A 24 20.00 5.37 10.73
N THR A 25 20.55 4.34 10.06
CA THR A 25 21.92 3.90 10.25
C THR A 25 22.85 4.68 9.32
N GLU A 26 23.65 5.60 9.86
CA GLU A 26 24.55 6.46 9.08
C GLU A 26 25.59 5.69 8.23
N THR A 27 25.99 4.49 8.68
CA THR A 27 26.96 3.63 7.96
C THR A 27 26.30 2.74 6.90
N SER A 28 24.97 2.75 6.78
CA SER A 28 24.24 1.93 5.82
C SER A 28 24.66 2.27 4.40
N LYS A 29 24.94 1.23 3.60
CA LYS A 29 25.19 1.34 2.15
C LYS A 29 23.96 0.97 1.33
N ILE A 30 22.88 0.58 1.99
CA ILE A 30 21.63 0.19 1.33
C ILE A 30 20.79 1.45 1.14
N PRO A 31 20.37 1.76 -0.09
CA PRO A 31 19.51 2.90 -0.34
C PRO A 31 18.15 2.69 0.34
N SER A 32 17.62 3.76 0.93
CA SER A 32 16.31 3.78 1.59
C SER A 32 15.16 3.86 0.58
N ILE A 33 15.07 2.85 -0.28
CA ILE A 33 14.02 2.66 -1.28
C ILE A 33 13.34 1.34 -0.99
N LEU A 34 12.01 1.36 -0.88
CA LEU A 34 11.17 0.17 -0.75
C LEU A 34 10.19 0.11 -1.92
N ILE A 35 10.11 -1.04 -2.58
CA ILE A 35 9.14 -1.29 -3.65
C ILE A 35 8.20 -2.40 -3.18
N LEU A 36 6.89 -2.13 -3.20
CA LEU A 36 5.84 -3.07 -2.84
C LEU A 36 4.99 -3.33 -4.08
N ASP A 37 4.90 -4.60 -4.49
CA ASP A 37 4.08 -5.03 -5.61
C ASP A 37 2.75 -5.60 -5.08
N GLN A 38 1.66 -4.92 -5.41
CA GLN A 38 0.27 -5.32 -5.16
C GLN A 38 -0.04 -5.78 -3.71
N PRO A 39 0.26 -4.97 -2.67
CA PRO A 39 0.11 -5.39 -1.27
C PRO A 39 -1.35 -5.68 -0.88
N SER A 40 -2.33 -5.08 -1.55
CA SER A 40 -3.76 -5.27 -1.27
C SER A 40 -4.37 -6.49 -1.94
N GLN A 41 -3.63 -7.28 -2.73
CA GLN A 41 -4.12 -8.51 -3.37
C GLN A 41 -4.85 -9.45 -2.41
N VAL A 42 -4.41 -9.48 -1.15
CA VAL A 42 -5.00 -10.28 -0.08
C VAL A 42 -6.42 -9.85 0.29
N TYR A 43 -6.72 -8.56 0.18
CA TYR A 43 -8.02 -7.96 0.51
C TYR A 43 -8.95 -7.89 -0.69
N PHE A 44 -8.45 -8.05 -1.92
CA PHE A 44 -9.32 -8.18 -3.09
C PHE A 44 -9.75 -9.63 -3.26
N PRO A 45 -11.02 -9.97 -3.03
CA PRO A 45 -11.49 -11.32 -3.30
C PRO A 45 -11.42 -11.58 -4.81
N LYS A 46 -11.22 -12.85 -5.21
CA LYS A 46 -11.39 -13.31 -6.60
C LYS A 46 -12.83 -13.15 -7.15
N ILE A 47 -13.68 -12.38 -6.48
CA ILE A 47 -15.13 -12.25 -6.64
C ILE A 47 -15.50 -11.05 -7.53
N TYR A 48 -14.57 -10.50 -8.33
CA TYR A 48 -14.97 -9.65 -9.46
C TYR A 48 -15.81 -10.39 -10.53
N ARG A 49 -16.01 -11.71 -10.38
CA ARG A 49 -16.71 -12.55 -11.35
C ARG A 49 -18.21 -12.74 -11.11
N GLN A 50 -18.80 -12.16 -10.05
CA GLN A 50 -20.23 -12.35 -9.72
C GLN A 50 -20.92 -11.05 -9.25
N LEU A 51 -20.55 -9.90 -9.82
CA LEU A 51 -21.21 -8.61 -9.54
C LEU A 51 -22.53 -8.41 -10.32
N ASP A 52 -23.17 -9.48 -10.79
CA ASP A 52 -24.49 -9.38 -11.43
C ASP A 52 -25.66 -9.56 -10.43
N ASP A 53 -25.41 -10.06 -9.21
CA ASP A 53 -26.45 -10.24 -8.16
C ASP A 53 -25.91 -9.87 -6.75
N SER A 54 -25.68 -8.59 -6.46
CA SER A 54 -25.11 -8.16 -5.17
C SER A 54 -26.13 -8.14 -4.02
N THR A 55 -25.84 -8.85 -2.92
CA THR A 55 -26.59 -8.78 -1.65
C THR A 55 -26.03 -7.69 -0.72
N GLU A 56 -26.76 -7.25 0.32
CA GLU A 56 -26.25 -6.24 1.28
C GLU A 56 -24.95 -6.67 1.98
N ASN A 57 -24.75 -7.98 2.19
CA ASN A 57 -23.51 -8.53 2.77
C ASN A 57 -22.28 -8.31 1.87
N ASP A 58 -22.45 -8.31 0.55
CA ASP A 58 -21.33 -8.13 -0.39
C ASP A 58 -20.81 -6.68 -0.39
N LYS A 59 -21.71 -5.70 -0.16
CA LYS A 59 -21.34 -4.29 0.01
C LYS A 59 -20.50 -4.08 1.26
N GLN A 60 -20.92 -4.66 2.39
CA GLN A 60 -20.21 -4.52 3.66
C GLN A 60 -18.79 -5.14 3.59
N ILE A 61 -18.63 -6.29 2.92
CA ILE A 61 -17.32 -6.92 2.70
C ILE A 61 -16.42 -6.01 1.84
N THR A 62 -16.98 -5.35 0.83
CA THR A 62 -16.23 -4.43 -0.04
C THR A 62 -15.71 -3.22 0.74
N ASP A 63 -16.56 -2.61 1.58
CA ASP A 63 -16.18 -1.49 2.43
C ASP A 63 -15.08 -1.87 3.44
N ASP A 64 -15.18 -3.06 4.06
CA ASP A 64 -14.16 -3.56 4.99
C ASP A 64 -12.81 -3.76 4.29
N ASN A 65 -12.79 -4.28 3.06
CA ASN A 65 -11.55 -4.46 2.29
C ASN A 65 -10.90 -3.12 1.97
N ILE A 66 -11.69 -2.13 1.54
CA ILE A 66 -11.23 -0.77 1.27
C ILE A 66 -10.59 -0.14 2.51
N VAL A 67 -11.21 -0.31 3.69
CA VAL A 67 -10.66 0.18 4.96
C VAL A 67 -9.28 -0.43 5.22
N GLN A 68 -9.10 -1.72 4.93
CA GLN A 68 -7.81 -2.38 5.11
C GLN A 68 -6.74 -1.88 4.13
N VAL A 69 -7.10 -1.61 2.87
CA VAL A 69 -6.18 -0.98 1.91
C VAL A 69 -5.76 0.40 2.38
N LYS A 70 -6.71 1.23 2.87
CA LYS A 70 -6.40 2.54 3.47
C LYS A 70 -5.45 2.42 4.66
N ASN A 71 -5.63 1.40 5.50
CA ASN A 71 -4.75 1.13 6.64
C ASN A 71 -3.31 0.81 6.20
N ILE A 72 -3.10 0.05 5.12
CA ILE A 72 -1.76 -0.23 4.56
C ILE A 72 -1.05 1.08 4.21
N PHE A 73 -1.70 1.93 3.42
CA PHE A 73 -1.11 3.21 2.99
C PHE A 73 -0.85 4.15 4.18
N LYS A 74 -1.74 4.16 5.16
CA LYS A 74 -1.55 4.92 6.40
C LYS A 74 -0.31 4.48 7.16
N VAL A 75 -0.14 3.17 7.38
CA VAL A 75 1.03 2.63 8.08
C VAL A 75 2.34 2.97 7.34
N ILE A 76 2.36 2.84 6.01
CA ILE A 76 3.51 3.23 5.19
C ILE A 76 3.83 4.72 5.35
N SER A 77 2.80 5.59 5.26
CA SER A 77 2.96 7.03 5.42
C SER A 77 3.47 7.41 6.82
N ASP A 78 2.91 6.79 7.87
CA ASP A 78 3.31 7.03 9.25
C ASP A 78 4.76 6.61 9.50
N GLU A 79 5.21 5.51 8.90
CA GLU A 79 6.60 5.07 8.99
C GLU A 79 7.55 6.05 8.29
N ILE A 80 7.23 6.47 7.07
CA ILE A 80 8.04 7.48 6.34
C ILE A 80 8.18 8.76 7.16
N ASN A 81 7.09 9.24 7.76
CA ASN A 81 7.09 10.44 8.61
C ASN A 81 7.89 10.22 9.91
N THR A 82 7.88 9.01 10.45
CA THR A 82 8.66 8.65 11.64
C THR A 82 10.16 8.67 11.35
N ILE A 83 10.57 8.10 10.21
CA ILE A 83 11.96 8.12 9.73
C ILE A 83 12.42 9.56 9.48
N GLU A 84 11.62 10.38 8.79
CA GLU A 84 11.92 11.79 8.53
C GLU A 84 12.17 12.58 9.81
N LYS A 85 11.32 12.41 10.83
CA LYS A 85 11.52 13.03 12.15
C LYS A 85 12.79 12.55 12.86
N LYS A 86 13.23 11.32 12.60
CA LYS A 86 14.34 10.68 13.32
C LYS A 86 15.71 11.03 12.76
N CYS A 87 15.87 11.04 11.44
CA CYS A 87 17.16 11.28 10.79
C CYS A 87 17.16 12.46 9.79
N ASN A 88 16.08 13.26 9.75
CA ASN A 88 15.93 14.40 8.83
C ASN A 88 16.11 14.00 7.36
N TYR A 89 15.75 12.76 7.03
CA TYR A 89 15.80 12.17 5.70
C TYR A 89 14.50 11.44 5.42
N LYS A 90 13.93 11.63 4.22
CA LYS A 90 12.67 11.03 3.83
C LYS A 90 12.92 9.84 2.88
N PRO A 91 12.65 8.60 3.30
CA PRO A 91 12.81 7.42 2.44
C PRO A 91 11.76 7.41 1.32
N GLN A 92 12.07 6.70 0.23
CA GLN A 92 11.15 6.54 -0.90
C GLN A 92 10.47 5.18 -0.82
N VAL A 93 9.14 5.17 -0.87
CA VAL A 93 8.35 3.94 -1.00
C VAL A 93 7.52 4.02 -2.27
N ILE A 94 7.65 3.01 -3.12
CA ILE A 94 6.91 2.86 -4.37
C ILE A 94 5.96 1.68 -4.19
N VAL A 95 4.66 1.94 -4.32
CA VAL A 95 3.62 0.91 -4.23
C VAL A 95 2.96 0.78 -5.59
N LEU A 96 2.99 -0.42 -6.16
CA LEU A 96 2.25 -0.78 -7.37
C LEU A 96 0.91 -1.35 -6.95
N GLU A 97 -0.20 -0.82 -7.51
CA GLU A 97 -1.52 -1.30 -7.14
C GLU A 97 -2.58 -1.15 -8.22
N HIS A 98 -3.61 -2.01 -8.18
CA HIS A 98 -4.77 -2.02 -9.06
C HIS A 98 -6.04 -1.37 -8.46
N ALA A 99 -6.06 -1.04 -7.17
CA ALA A 99 -7.10 -0.25 -6.52
C ALA A 99 -7.32 1.09 -7.26
N ASP A 100 -8.49 1.26 -7.88
CA ASP A 100 -8.91 2.47 -8.60
C ASP A 100 -10.28 2.99 -8.10
N GLU A 101 -10.64 2.70 -6.85
CA GLU A 101 -11.85 3.21 -6.23
C GLU A 101 -11.78 4.74 -6.07
N GLU A 102 -12.94 5.44 -6.18
CA GLU A 102 -13.01 6.91 -6.13
C GLU A 102 -12.33 7.51 -4.90
N GLU A 103 -12.39 6.81 -3.77
CA GLU A 103 -11.83 7.25 -2.50
C GLU A 103 -10.30 7.34 -2.51
N PHE A 104 -9.64 6.63 -3.42
CA PHE A 104 -8.19 6.71 -3.63
C PHE A 104 -7.78 7.92 -4.47
N SER A 105 -8.72 8.59 -5.14
CA SER A 105 -8.44 9.75 -6.02
C SER A 105 -7.63 10.84 -5.31
N GLN A 106 -7.82 11.03 -4.00
CA GLN A 106 -7.06 12.00 -3.20
C GLN A 106 -5.56 11.65 -3.06
N PHE A 107 -5.20 10.38 -3.21
CA PHE A 107 -3.82 9.88 -3.11
C PHE A 107 -3.15 9.74 -4.49
N ILE A 108 -3.92 9.86 -5.59
CA ILE A 108 -3.42 9.72 -6.95
C ILE A 108 -2.74 11.02 -7.39
N ARG A 109 -1.43 10.95 -7.63
CA ARG A 109 -0.63 12.06 -8.19
C ARG A 109 -0.79 12.19 -9.70
N TYR A 110 -0.88 11.06 -10.41
CA TYR A 110 -0.99 11.01 -11.87
C TYR A 110 -1.81 9.79 -12.29
N ARG A 111 -2.76 9.98 -13.21
CA ARG A 111 -3.44 8.90 -13.93
C ARG A 111 -2.89 8.81 -15.35
N TRP A 112 -2.46 7.62 -15.72
CA TRP A 112 -1.86 7.37 -17.03
C TRP A 112 -2.85 6.59 -17.85
N SER A 113 -3.30 7.18 -18.94
CA SER A 113 -4.22 6.56 -19.89
C SER A 113 -3.56 6.48 -21.27
N LYS A 114 -4.14 5.67 -22.17
CA LYS A 114 -3.65 5.57 -23.56
C LYS A 114 -3.56 6.93 -24.27
N GLU A 115 -4.43 7.85 -23.90
CA GLU A 115 -4.54 9.21 -24.46
C GLU A 115 -3.92 10.28 -23.54
N GLY A 116 -3.41 9.89 -22.37
CA GLY A 116 -2.88 10.79 -21.34
C GLY A 116 -1.39 11.12 -21.50
N LYS A 117 -0.91 12.04 -20.65
CA LYS A 117 0.53 12.31 -20.53
C LYS A 117 1.26 11.05 -20.09
N LYS A 118 2.27 10.64 -20.86
CA LYS A 118 3.18 9.52 -20.56
C LYS A 118 4.34 10.02 -19.70
N LEU A 119 5.02 9.13 -18.96
CA LEU A 119 6.37 9.43 -18.47
C LEU A 119 7.20 9.80 -19.70
N ILE A 120 7.88 10.94 -19.59
CA ILE A 120 8.96 11.33 -20.50
C ILE A 120 10.25 11.06 -19.72
#